data_AF-A0A913WPD5-F1
#
_entry.id   AF-A0A913WPD5-F1
#
_cell.length_a   1.000
_cell.length_b   1.000
_cell.length_c   1.000
_cell.angle_alpha   90.00
_cell.angle_beta   90.00
_cell.angle_gamma   90.00
#
_symmetry.space_group_name_H-M   'P 1'
#
loop_
_entity.id
_entity.type
_entity.pdbx_description
1 polymer ?
#
loop_
_entity_poly.entity_id
_entity_poly.type
_entity_poly.pdbx_seq_one_letter_code
_entity_poly.pdbx_strand_id
1 'polypeptide(L)'
;MQYICSATGSPLPTIEWSKDGQPLSVNTTVHQTIKETIGELVIDSFMPQDQGRYKCFFRNYENGTAETTIQVSLMSCGDPGKPLNGYRTGNKFWAGNMVFYTCDPGYYLVGPSNRLCLENGAWSNSMPSCLRLCPEMVSLENGYIVGDFLANNSLTFNCNPGYWLSGNRQLLCDPNTGSWKGWNGTITIENPQCKNIDECSTGANTCNVNAQCTDTIGSYTCRCNQEFQGNGRTCSIKGHYQDSQGWTLIARFSNNDANNWMGDDASWWYNLKTPQGDITNPGVNQDMISVAFWFLKGNNIKITRSDDPHHTALLQTTSNCFSTQTFRSMISSYGTFTHGTEWASNRCLGSCHVSYGGQYQSTNGFSQSQCGSNIQSSNYIGFWCDWSGGDGAVMMIGGGGSGCKRADHGIAITEAGNAAFADNSQGECDFGNNVPSDCTSSYSLNLWIK
;
A
#
# COMPACT_ATOMS: atom_id res chain seq x y z
N MET A 1 -24.47 -37.01 -56.72
CA MET A 1 -25.66 -37.72 -56.17
C MET A 1 -26.08 -38.79 -57.17
N GLN A 2 -26.56 -39.93 -56.69
CA GLN A 2 -26.99 -41.07 -57.51
C GLN A 2 -28.40 -41.49 -57.07
N TYR A 3 -29.34 -41.52 -58.00
CA TYR A 3 -30.72 -41.97 -57.76
C TYR A 3 -30.96 -43.27 -58.51
N ILE A 4 -31.34 -44.31 -57.79
CA ILE A 4 -31.61 -45.63 -58.35
C ILE A 4 -33.10 -45.92 -58.16
N CYS A 5 -33.78 -46.19 -59.25
CA CYS A 5 -35.14 -46.71 -59.25
C CYS A 5 -35.13 -48.09 -59.90
N SER A 6 -35.90 -49.02 -59.35
CA SER A 6 -36.09 -50.33 -59.98
C SER A 6 -37.53 -50.81 -59.91
N ALA A 7 -37.92 -51.61 -60.90
CA ALA A 7 -39.23 -52.22 -60.96
C ALA A 7 -39.16 -53.61 -61.60
N THR A 8 -39.95 -54.53 -61.05
CA THR A 8 -40.17 -55.87 -61.58
C THR A 8 -41.53 -55.95 -62.27
N GLY A 9 -41.65 -56.75 -63.33
CA GLY A 9 -42.94 -56.96 -64.00
C GLY A 9 -42.84 -58.06 -65.06
N SER A 10 -44.01 -58.63 -65.42
CA SER A 10 -44.12 -59.56 -66.54
C SER A 10 -45.07 -58.99 -67.59
N PRO A 11 -44.57 -58.61 -68.78
CA PRO A 11 -43.16 -58.50 -69.12
C PRO A 11 -42.50 -57.29 -68.45
N LEU A 12 -41.19 -57.19 -68.64
CA LEU A 12 -40.38 -56.16 -68.02
C LEU A 12 -40.83 -54.76 -68.43
N PRO A 13 -41.08 -53.86 -67.47
CA PRO A 13 -41.51 -52.51 -67.77
C PRO A 13 -40.36 -51.69 -68.37
N THR A 14 -40.69 -50.72 -69.22
CA THR A 14 -39.77 -49.66 -69.63
C THR A 14 -39.71 -48.57 -68.56
N ILE A 15 -38.62 -47.81 -68.51
CA ILE A 15 -38.45 -46.69 -67.58
C ILE A 15 -38.28 -45.38 -68.35
N GLU A 16 -38.94 -44.34 -67.86
CA GLU A 16 -38.78 -42.95 -68.29
C GLU A 16 -38.48 -42.07 -67.07
N TRP A 17 -37.58 -41.11 -67.24
CA TRP A 17 -37.28 -40.12 -66.22
C TRP A 17 -37.88 -38.78 -66.61
N SER A 18 -38.34 -38.03 -65.62
CA SER A 18 -38.73 -36.64 -65.81
C SER A 18 -38.26 -35.78 -64.63
N LYS A 19 -38.05 -34.50 -64.91
CA LYS A 19 -37.78 -33.46 -63.93
C LYS A 19 -38.80 -32.35 -64.12
N ASP A 20 -39.53 -32.02 -63.06
CA ASP A 20 -40.59 -31.00 -63.08
C ASP A 20 -41.60 -31.24 -64.22
N GLY A 21 -41.87 -32.52 -64.52
CA GLY A 21 -42.78 -32.95 -65.59
C GLY A 21 -42.18 -32.97 -67.00
N GLN A 22 -40.94 -32.52 -67.20
CA GLN A 22 -40.24 -32.58 -68.49
C GLN A 22 -39.40 -33.86 -68.62
N PRO A 23 -39.47 -34.62 -69.73
CA PRO A 23 -38.67 -35.83 -69.93
C PRO A 23 -37.17 -35.55 -69.86
N LEU A 24 -36.43 -36.40 -69.13
CA LEU A 24 -34.97 -36.40 -69.07
C LEU A 24 -34.43 -37.50 -69.97
N SER A 25 -33.58 -37.14 -70.94
CA SER A 25 -32.97 -38.09 -71.88
C SER A 25 -31.44 -38.13 -71.80
N VAL A 26 -30.84 -37.39 -70.88
CA VAL A 26 -29.38 -37.21 -70.75
C VAL A 26 -28.96 -37.65 -69.35
N ASN A 27 -27.84 -38.36 -69.24
CA ASN A 27 -27.26 -38.89 -67.99
C ASN A 27 -28.11 -39.93 -67.22
N THR A 28 -28.96 -40.66 -67.93
CA THR A 28 -29.67 -41.82 -67.40
C THR A 28 -29.06 -43.11 -67.97
N THR A 29 -28.77 -44.08 -67.11
CA THR A 29 -28.38 -45.44 -67.51
C THR A 29 -29.53 -46.40 -67.19
N VAL A 30 -29.82 -47.29 -68.12
CA VAL A 30 -30.86 -48.31 -67.95
C VAL A 30 -30.21 -49.69 -68.08
N HIS A 31 -30.39 -50.50 -67.05
CA HIS A 31 -29.93 -51.87 -67.01
C HIS A 31 -31.13 -52.79 -66.80
N GLN A 32 -31.37 -53.68 -67.77
CA GLN A 32 -32.43 -54.69 -67.68
C GLN A 32 -31.82 -56.06 -67.39
N THR A 33 -32.39 -56.74 -66.39
CA THR A 33 -32.10 -58.15 -66.10
C THR A 33 -33.27 -59.01 -66.55
N ILE A 34 -33.19 -60.32 -66.33
CA ILE A 34 -34.28 -61.26 -66.65
C ILE A 34 -35.56 -61.01 -65.81
N LYS A 35 -35.49 -60.24 -64.72
CA LYS A 35 -36.58 -60.06 -63.74
C LYS A 35 -36.89 -58.61 -63.37
N GLU A 36 -35.99 -57.68 -63.67
CA GLU A 36 -36.05 -56.31 -63.16
C GLU A 36 -35.48 -55.32 -64.17
N THR A 37 -36.13 -54.16 -64.28
CA THR A 37 -35.61 -52.97 -64.97
C THR A 37 -35.07 -52.01 -63.91
N ILE A 38 -33.79 -51.69 -63.98
CA ILE A 38 -33.10 -50.75 -63.10
C ILE A 38 -32.74 -49.51 -63.89
N GLY A 39 -33.15 -48.35 -63.40
CA GLY A 39 -32.73 -47.05 -63.92
C GLY A 39 -31.88 -46.32 -62.91
N GLU A 40 -30.81 -45.72 -63.39
CA GLU A 40 -29.90 -44.92 -62.59
C GLU A 40 -29.78 -43.53 -63.20
N LEU A 41 -29.89 -42.52 -62.35
CA LEU A 41 -29.67 -41.11 -62.67
C LEU A 41 -28.51 -40.59 -61.83
N VAL A 42 -27.44 -40.16 -62.48
CA VAL A 42 -26.24 -39.61 -61.82
C VAL A 42 -26.15 -38.11 -62.07
N ILE A 43 -25.95 -37.35 -60.99
CA ILE A 43 -25.67 -35.91 -61.02
C ILE A 43 -24.30 -35.69 -60.35
N ASP A 44 -23.26 -35.53 -61.16
CA ASP A 44 -21.86 -35.45 -60.70
C ASP A 44 -21.55 -34.15 -59.95
N SER A 45 -22.23 -33.04 -60.27
CA SER A 45 -22.07 -31.75 -59.61
C SER A 45 -23.41 -31.06 -59.50
N PHE A 46 -24.02 -31.15 -58.32
CA PHE A 46 -25.36 -30.61 -58.10
C PHE A 46 -25.33 -29.08 -58.12
N MET A 47 -25.99 -28.48 -59.10
CA MET A 47 -26.07 -27.03 -59.31
C MET A 47 -27.47 -26.50 -58.96
N PRO A 48 -27.65 -25.19 -58.73
CA PRO A 48 -28.97 -24.62 -58.44
C PRO A 48 -30.05 -24.98 -59.45
N GLN A 49 -29.70 -25.05 -60.74
CA GLN A 49 -30.64 -25.48 -61.78
C GLN A 49 -31.06 -26.93 -61.66
N ASP A 50 -30.32 -27.79 -60.94
CA ASP A 50 -30.61 -29.23 -60.78
C ASP A 50 -31.64 -29.49 -59.69
N GLN A 51 -32.07 -28.47 -58.96
CA GLN A 51 -33.21 -28.59 -58.07
C GLN A 51 -34.48 -28.90 -58.85
N GLY A 52 -35.38 -29.65 -58.24
CA GLY A 52 -36.64 -29.99 -58.85
C GLY A 52 -37.21 -31.31 -58.34
N ARG A 53 -38.35 -31.64 -58.91
CA ARG A 53 -39.08 -32.88 -58.64
C ARG A 53 -38.67 -33.91 -59.68
N TYR A 54 -37.85 -34.87 -59.29
CA TYR A 54 -37.42 -35.98 -60.15
C TYR A 54 -38.39 -37.14 -60.00
N LYS A 55 -38.83 -37.69 -61.13
CA LYS A 55 -39.78 -38.79 -61.20
C LYS A 55 -39.26 -39.86 -62.14
N CYS A 56 -39.17 -41.09 -61.64
CA CYS A 56 -38.98 -42.27 -62.48
C CYS A 56 -40.33 -42.96 -62.64
N PHE A 57 -40.70 -43.19 -63.89
CA PHE A 57 -42.00 -43.71 -64.30
C PHE A 57 -41.79 -45.00 -65.09
N PHE A 58 -42.46 -46.06 -64.68
CA PHE A 58 -42.40 -47.38 -65.29
C PHE A 58 -43.68 -47.69 -66.04
N ARG A 59 -43.56 -48.28 -67.23
CA ARG A 59 -44.71 -48.65 -68.07
C ARG A 59 -44.59 -50.08 -68.59
N ASN A 60 -45.67 -50.86 -68.45
CA ASN A 60 -45.81 -52.19 -69.05
C ASN A 60 -46.83 -52.15 -70.22
N TYR A 61 -46.77 -53.11 -71.17
CA TYR A 61 -47.65 -53.12 -72.35
C TYR A 61 -49.14 -53.28 -72.01
N GLU A 62 -49.48 -53.78 -70.83
CA GLU A 62 -50.87 -53.91 -70.33
C GLU A 62 -51.40 -52.61 -69.70
N ASN A 63 -50.76 -51.46 -69.95
CA ASN A 63 -51.08 -50.17 -69.33
C ASN A 63 -50.91 -50.13 -67.79
N GLY A 64 -50.26 -51.13 -67.19
CA GLY A 64 -49.79 -51.05 -65.81
C GLY A 64 -48.68 -50.00 -65.68
N THR A 65 -48.82 -49.10 -64.71
CA THR A 65 -47.86 -48.04 -64.43
C THR A 65 -47.42 -48.07 -62.97
N ALA A 66 -46.15 -47.73 -62.73
CA ALA A 66 -45.63 -47.51 -61.38
C ALA A 66 -44.72 -46.28 -61.41
N GLU A 67 -44.74 -45.48 -60.36
CA GLU A 67 -43.92 -44.28 -60.30
C GLU A 67 -43.46 -44.00 -58.87
N THR A 68 -42.27 -43.41 -58.76
CA THR A 68 -41.83 -42.78 -57.52
C THR A 68 -41.24 -41.42 -57.84
N THR A 69 -41.32 -40.53 -56.86
CA THR A 69 -40.90 -39.14 -56.97
C THR A 69 -39.96 -38.82 -55.81
N ILE A 70 -38.88 -38.11 -56.09
CA ILE A 70 -38.04 -37.46 -55.09
C ILE A 70 -37.95 -35.96 -55.35
N GLN A 71 -38.07 -35.17 -54.28
CA GLN A 71 -37.83 -33.73 -54.33
C GLN A 71 -36.37 -33.49 -53.97
N VAL A 72 -35.62 -32.83 -54.85
CA VAL A 72 -34.21 -32.52 -54.61
C VAL A 72 -34.06 -31.00 -54.51
N SER A 73 -33.48 -30.54 -53.40
CA SER A 73 -33.19 -29.13 -53.14
C SER A 73 -31.74 -28.97 -52.66
N LEU A 74 -31.12 -27.82 -52.94
CA LEU A 74 -29.86 -27.47 -52.27
C LEU A 74 -30.15 -26.97 -50.87
N MET A 75 -29.39 -27.48 -49.90
CA MET A 75 -29.36 -26.90 -48.57
C MET A 75 -28.67 -25.54 -48.63
N SER A 76 -29.42 -24.49 -48.29
CA SER A 76 -28.94 -23.10 -48.25
C SER A 76 -28.66 -22.71 -46.81
N CYS A 77 -27.50 -22.11 -46.56
CA CYS A 77 -27.15 -21.52 -45.26
C CYS A 77 -27.66 -20.08 -45.09
N GLY A 78 -28.34 -19.53 -46.12
CA GLY A 78 -28.73 -18.13 -46.16
C GLY A 78 -27.55 -17.18 -46.40
N ASP A 79 -27.84 -15.93 -46.75
CA ASP A 79 -26.79 -14.91 -46.90
C ASP A 79 -26.13 -14.67 -45.53
N PRO A 80 -24.82 -14.93 -45.38
CA PRO A 80 -24.16 -14.83 -44.09
C PRO A 80 -23.93 -13.38 -43.63
N GLY A 81 -24.25 -12.38 -44.46
CA GLY A 81 -23.99 -10.96 -44.25
C GLY A 81 -22.55 -10.55 -44.58
N LYS A 82 -22.25 -9.28 -44.30
CA LYS A 82 -20.90 -8.68 -44.33
C LYS A 82 -20.60 -8.02 -42.98
N PRO A 83 -19.34 -8.05 -42.51
CA PRO A 83 -18.95 -7.33 -41.30
C PRO A 83 -19.07 -5.81 -41.53
N LEU A 84 -19.29 -5.05 -40.46
CA LEU A 84 -19.15 -3.60 -40.51
C LEU A 84 -17.68 -3.25 -40.78
N ASN A 85 -17.42 -2.28 -41.66
CA ASN A 85 -16.06 -1.89 -42.09
C ASN A 85 -15.28 -3.04 -42.74
N GLY A 86 -15.96 -3.87 -43.51
CA GLY A 86 -15.35 -4.90 -44.33
C GLY A 86 -16.29 -5.40 -45.41
N TYR A 87 -15.78 -6.34 -46.19
CA TYR A 87 -16.49 -6.94 -47.30
C TYR A 87 -16.33 -8.46 -47.30
N ARG A 88 -17.26 -9.11 -48.00
CA ARG A 88 -17.27 -10.55 -48.22
C ARG A 88 -16.97 -10.86 -49.68
N THR A 89 -16.09 -11.81 -49.92
CA THR A 89 -15.88 -12.40 -51.24
C THR A 89 -16.60 -13.76 -51.31
N GLY A 90 -17.38 -13.97 -52.37
CA GLY A 90 -18.22 -15.14 -52.57
C GLY A 90 -19.71 -14.84 -52.47
N ASN A 91 -20.48 -15.43 -53.39
CA ASN A 91 -21.91 -15.21 -53.58
C ASN A 91 -22.71 -16.53 -53.68
N LYS A 92 -22.09 -17.66 -53.32
CA LYS A 92 -22.72 -18.99 -53.31
C LYS A 92 -22.94 -19.41 -51.86
N PHE A 93 -24.20 -19.63 -51.47
CA PHE A 93 -24.60 -19.88 -50.07
C PHE A 93 -25.17 -21.28 -49.83
N TRP A 94 -24.86 -22.22 -50.71
CA TRP A 94 -25.29 -23.60 -50.60
C TRP A 94 -24.16 -24.52 -50.09
N ALA A 95 -24.56 -25.64 -49.49
CA ALA A 95 -23.67 -26.58 -48.84
C ALA A 95 -22.43 -26.90 -49.70
N GLY A 96 -21.26 -26.92 -49.05
CA GLY A 96 -19.95 -27.13 -49.68
C GLY A 96 -19.25 -25.86 -50.19
N ASN A 97 -19.93 -24.71 -50.25
CA ASN A 97 -19.30 -23.45 -50.66
C ASN A 97 -18.78 -22.64 -49.47
N MET A 98 -17.70 -21.90 -49.70
CA MET A 98 -17.11 -21.00 -48.73
C MET A 98 -17.24 -19.54 -49.15
N VAL A 99 -17.34 -18.67 -48.16
CA VAL A 99 -17.18 -17.23 -48.30
C VAL A 99 -15.96 -16.77 -47.51
N PHE A 100 -15.28 -15.74 -48.00
CA PHE A 100 -14.10 -15.15 -47.37
C PHE A 100 -14.41 -13.73 -46.92
N TYR A 101 -13.77 -13.30 -45.84
CA TYR A 101 -13.96 -11.97 -45.27
C TYR A 101 -12.66 -11.20 -45.27
N THR A 102 -12.76 -9.93 -45.65
CA THR A 102 -11.64 -8.99 -45.68
C THR A 102 -12.12 -7.66 -45.10
N CYS A 103 -11.28 -7.01 -44.31
CA CYS A 103 -11.61 -5.72 -43.72
C CYS A 103 -11.24 -4.56 -44.65
N ASP A 104 -11.92 -3.43 -44.47
CA ASP A 104 -11.59 -2.18 -45.15
C ASP A 104 -10.22 -1.66 -44.65
N PRO A 105 -9.50 -0.85 -45.45
CA PRO A 105 -8.21 -0.30 -45.05
C PRO A 105 -8.26 0.38 -43.67
N GLY A 106 -7.33 0.03 -42.78
CA GLY A 106 -7.27 0.53 -41.41
C GLY A 106 -8.07 -0.27 -40.38
N TYR A 107 -8.75 -1.34 -40.80
CA TYR A 107 -9.41 -2.31 -39.93
C TYR A 107 -8.73 -3.68 -40.04
N TYR A 108 -8.76 -4.43 -38.94
CA TYR A 108 -8.14 -5.73 -38.78
C TYR A 108 -9.20 -6.79 -38.50
N LEU A 109 -9.04 -7.96 -39.12
CA LEU A 109 -9.99 -9.06 -39.04
C LEU A 109 -9.79 -9.82 -37.73
N VAL A 110 -10.81 -9.81 -36.87
CA VAL A 110 -10.86 -10.56 -35.61
C VAL A 110 -11.87 -11.68 -35.76
N GLY A 111 -11.38 -12.93 -35.71
CA GLY A 111 -12.17 -14.14 -35.91
C GLY A 111 -11.82 -14.89 -37.20
N PRO A 112 -12.72 -15.75 -37.70
CA PRO A 112 -12.44 -16.63 -38.83
C PRO A 112 -12.37 -15.84 -40.16
N SER A 113 -11.35 -16.12 -40.98
CA SER A 113 -11.19 -15.49 -42.31
C SER A 113 -12.16 -16.01 -43.38
N ASN A 114 -12.80 -17.14 -43.11
CA ASN A 114 -13.74 -17.79 -44.01
C ASN A 114 -14.82 -18.56 -43.25
N ARG A 115 -15.94 -18.78 -43.92
CA ARG A 115 -17.06 -19.59 -43.42
C ARG A 115 -17.50 -20.55 -44.50
N LEU A 116 -17.66 -21.82 -44.14
CA LEU A 116 -18.16 -22.89 -45.01
C LEU A 116 -19.65 -23.11 -44.75
N CYS A 117 -20.46 -23.22 -45.81
CA CYS A 117 -21.84 -23.65 -45.69
C CYS A 117 -21.88 -25.17 -45.51
N LEU A 118 -22.36 -25.63 -44.36
CA LEU A 118 -22.42 -27.04 -44.00
C LEU A 118 -23.69 -27.70 -44.55
N GLU A 119 -23.68 -29.03 -44.64
CA GLU A 119 -24.81 -29.83 -45.14
C GLU A 119 -26.06 -29.75 -44.25
N ASN A 120 -25.91 -29.30 -43.00
CA ASN A 120 -27.03 -29.07 -42.08
C ASN A 120 -27.68 -27.69 -42.22
N GLY A 121 -27.25 -26.87 -43.19
CA GLY A 121 -27.78 -25.53 -43.43
C GLY A 121 -27.22 -24.45 -42.48
N ALA A 122 -26.17 -24.74 -41.71
CA ALA A 122 -25.47 -23.75 -40.89
C ALA A 122 -24.13 -23.34 -41.50
N TRP A 123 -23.69 -22.12 -41.19
CA TRP A 123 -22.32 -21.69 -41.46
C TRP A 123 -21.35 -22.24 -40.41
N SER A 124 -20.16 -22.67 -40.82
CA SER A 124 -19.18 -23.36 -39.97
C SER A 124 -18.70 -22.57 -38.76
N ASN A 125 -18.62 -21.24 -38.88
CA ASN A 125 -18.13 -20.35 -37.83
C ASN A 125 -19.05 -19.15 -37.66
N SER A 126 -18.81 -18.32 -36.64
CA SER A 126 -19.49 -17.03 -36.45
C SER A 126 -18.98 -15.95 -37.42
N MET A 127 -19.73 -14.85 -37.53
CA MET A 127 -19.32 -13.69 -38.32
C MET A 127 -18.06 -13.04 -37.70
N PRO A 128 -16.97 -12.82 -38.46
CA PRO A 128 -15.82 -12.07 -37.94
C PRO A 128 -16.13 -10.58 -37.76
N SER A 129 -15.31 -9.90 -36.97
CA SER A 129 -15.40 -8.44 -36.77
C SER A 129 -14.21 -7.73 -37.41
N CYS A 130 -14.44 -6.55 -37.98
CA CYS A 130 -13.39 -5.68 -38.48
C CYS A 130 -13.21 -4.50 -37.53
N LEU A 131 -12.10 -4.52 -36.77
CA LEU A 131 -11.85 -3.58 -35.68
C LEU A 131 -10.60 -2.73 -35.98
N ARG A 132 -10.60 -1.46 -35.55
CA ARG A 132 -9.39 -0.63 -35.61
C ARG A 132 -8.41 -1.07 -34.50
N LEU A 133 -7.13 -0.83 -34.73
CA LEU A 133 -6.10 -0.91 -33.70
C LEU A 133 -5.69 0.49 -33.28
N CYS A 134 -5.54 0.69 -31.98
CA CYS A 134 -4.89 1.88 -31.45
C CYS A 134 -3.36 1.74 -31.53
N PRO A 135 -2.60 2.86 -31.56
CA PRO A 135 -1.15 2.83 -31.62
C PRO A 135 -0.55 1.99 -30.49
N GLU A 136 0.44 1.18 -30.85
CA GLU A 136 1.23 0.44 -29.86
C GLU A 136 1.96 1.41 -28.93
N MET A 137 1.94 1.11 -27.63
CA MET A 137 2.51 1.98 -26.60
C MET A 137 3.89 1.45 -26.21
N VAL A 138 4.83 2.37 -25.98
CA VAL A 138 6.15 2.00 -25.44
C VAL A 138 5.97 1.39 -24.05
N SER A 139 6.81 0.41 -23.71
CA SER A 139 6.83 -0.18 -22.37
C SER A 139 6.94 0.90 -21.29
N LEU A 140 6.13 0.79 -20.25
CA LEU A 140 6.12 1.70 -19.11
C LEU A 140 7.37 1.48 -18.25
N GLU A 141 8.28 2.44 -18.20
CA GLU A 141 9.45 2.36 -17.32
C GLU A 141 9.01 2.33 -15.85
N ASN A 142 9.62 1.46 -15.04
CA ASN A 142 9.26 1.24 -13.64
C ASN A 142 7.78 0.87 -13.44
N GLY A 143 7.19 0.17 -14.42
CA GLY A 143 5.82 -0.31 -14.38
C GLY A 143 5.52 -1.36 -15.44
N TYR A 144 4.24 -1.64 -15.64
CA TYR A 144 3.76 -2.58 -16.65
C TYR A 144 2.36 -2.19 -17.16
N ILE A 145 2.06 -2.63 -18.38
CA ILE A 145 0.81 -2.36 -19.09
C ILE A 145 0.04 -3.67 -19.21
N VAL A 146 -1.28 -3.63 -18.93
CA VAL A 146 -2.18 -4.78 -19.07
C VAL A 146 -3.31 -4.42 -20.03
N GLY A 147 -3.57 -5.28 -21.01
CA GLY A 147 -4.66 -5.13 -21.98
C GLY A 147 -4.19 -5.38 -23.41
N ASP A 148 -4.99 -4.95 -24.38
CA ASP A 148 -4.69 -5.04 -25.80
C ASP A 148 -5.05 -3.74 -26.55
N PHE A 149 -4.70 -3.71 -27.84
CA PHE A 149 -4.79 -2.54 -28.71
C PHE A 149 -6.07 -2.50 -29.56
N LEU A 150 -7.01 -3.43 -29.36
CA LEU A 150 -8.23 -3.53 -30.18
C LEU A 150 -9.24 -2.45 -29.81
N ALA A 151 -9.99 -1.97 -30.80
CA ALA A 151 -11.13 -1.09 -30.60
C ALA A 151 -12.08 -1.61 -29.50
N ASN A 152 -12.56 -0.69 -28.65
CA ASN A 152 -13.37 -0.95 -27.44
C ASN A 152 -12.64 -1.61 -26.27
N ASN A 153 -11.39 -2.05 -26.45
CA ASN A 153 -10.59 -2.57 -25.34
C ASN A 153 -9.78 -1.45 -24.68
N SER A 154 -9.20 -1.76 -23.53
CA SER A 154 -8.51 -0.79 -22.70
C SER A 154 -7.13 -1.26 -22.26
N LEU A 155 -6.19 -0.33 -22.17
CA LEU A 155 -4.91 -0.53 -21.52
C LEU A 155 -4.97 0.04 -20.10
N THR A 156 -4.48 -0.74 -19.14
CA THR A 156 -4.33 -0.34 -17.74
C THR A 156 -2.85 -0.24 -17.40
N PHE A 157 -2.46 0.88 -16.78
CA PHE A 157 -1.09 1.20 -16.42
C PHE A 157 -0.88 0.99 -14.92
N ASN A 158 0.16 0.24 -14.56
CA ASN A 158 0.50 -0.05 -13.17
C ASN A 158 1.98 0.26 -12.93
N CYS A 159 2.29 0.93 -11.83
CA CYS A 159 3.66 1.22 -11.44
C CYS A 159 4.19 0.17 -10.46
N ASN A 160 5.49 -0.08 -10.52
CA ASN A 160 6.21 -0.90 -9.55
C ASN A 160 6.18 -0.23 -8.16
N PRO A 161 6.38 -1.00 -7.07
CA PRO A 161 6.53 -0.42 -5.73
C PRO A 161 7.61 0.67 -5.71
N GLY A 162 7.36 1.77 -4.97
CA GLY A 162 8.24 2.95 -4.94
C GLY A 162 7.93 4.00 -6.00
N TYR A 163 6.92 3.78 -6.85
CA TYR A 163 6.53 4.71 -7.91
C TYR A 163 5.03 5.01 -7.89
N TRP A 164 4.67 6.23 -8.30
CA TRP A 164 3.28 6.64 -8.47
C TRP A 164 2.98 6.97 -9.93
N LEU A 165 1.74 6.73 -10.36
CA LEU A 165 1.33 6.94 -11.73
C LEU A 165 0.96 8.40 -11.99
N SER A 166 1.72 9.05 -12.87
CA SER A 166 1.46 10.38 -13.39
C SER A 166 0.73 10.26 -14.74
N GLY A 167 -0.56 10.58 -14.76
CA GLY A 167 -1.40 10.56 -15.97
C GLY A 167 -2.64 9.67 -15.82
N ASN A 168 -3.20 9.25 -16.94
CA ASN A 168 -4.39 8.38 -16.95
C ASN A 168 -4.03 6.96 -16.51
N ARG A 169 -4.80 6.40 -15.56
CA ARG A 169 -4.67 4.98 -15.14
C ARG A 169 -5.09 3.99 -16.21
N GLN A 170 -6.03 4.39 -17.05
CA GLN A 170 -6.60 3.56 -18.09
C GLN A 170 -6.81 4.39 -19.34
N LEU A 171 -6.49 3.81 -20.49
CA LEU A 171 -6.80 4.37 -21.81
C LEU A 171 -7.74 3.42 -22.55
N LEU A 172 -8.79 3.98 -23.16
CA LEU A 172 -9.76 3.25 -23.97
C LEU A 172 -9.48 3.47 -25.45
N CYS A 173 -9.47 2.40 -26.25
CA CYS A 173 -9.28 2.51 -27.68
C CYS A 173 -10.60 2.90 -28.37
N ASP A 174 -10.64 4.08 -28.98
CA ASP A 174 -11.82 4.57 -29.68
C ASP A 174 -12.09 3.74 -30.95
N PRO A 175 -13.26 3.08 -31.06
CA PRO A 175 -13.59 2.24 -32.23
C PRO A 175 -13.70 3.02 -33.53
N ASN A 176 -14.02 4.31 -33.48
CA ASN A 176 -14.23 5.13 -34.68
C ASN A 176 -12.92 5.70 -35.20
N THR A 177 -12.05 6.17 -34.30
CA THR A 177 -10.83 6.91 -34.66
C THR A 177 -9.55 6.07 -34.59
N GLY A 178 -9.55 4.96 -33.85
CA GLY A 178 -8.33 4.20 -33.58
C GLY A 178 -7.35 4.99 -32.70
N SER A 179 -7.85 5.89 -31.85
CA SER A 179 -7.05 6.72 -30.96
C SER A 179 -7.34 6.42 -29.49
N TRP A 180 -6.31 6.56 -28.66
CA TRP A 180 -6.45 6.41 -27.20
C TRP A 180 -7.23 7.57 -26.59
N LYS A 181 -8.21 7.25 -25.74
CA LYS A 181 -8.97 8.20 -24.93
C LYS A 181 -8.73 7.97 -23.44
N GLY A 182 -8.60 9.06 -22.68
CA GLY A 182 -8.57 9.02 -21.22
C GLY A 182 -9.97 8.86 -20.62
N TRP A 183 -10.05 8.79 -19.29
CA TRP A 183 -11.33 8.63 -18.58
C TRP A 183 -12.34 9.75 -18.89
N ASN A 184 -11.84 10.96 -19.15
CA ASN A 184 -12.67 12.12 -19.49
C ASN A 184 -13.12 12.15 -20.97
N GLY A 185 -12.86 11.08 -21.73
CA GLY A 185 -13.23 10.97 -23.15
C GLY A 185 -12.36 11.79 -24.11
N THR A 186 -11.35 12.50 -23.60
CA THR A 186 -10.40 13.28 -24.40
C THR A 186 -9.34 12.38 -25.02
N ILE A 187 -9.01 12.66 -26.29
CA ILE A 187 -7.90 11.99 -26.99
C ILE A 187 -6.60 12.33 -26.24
N THR A 188 -5.86 11.30 -25.85
CA THR A 188 -4.62 11.44 -25.07
C THR A 188 -3.42 11.16 -25.96
N ILE A 189 -2.46 12.09 -25.98
CA ILE A 189 -1.23 12.01 -26.80
C ILE A 189 0.00 11.74 -25.93
N GLU A 190 -0.12 11.95 -24.62
CA GLU A 190 0.96 11.74 -23.66
C GLU A 190 0.84 10.37 -22.99
N ASN A 191 1.92 9.61 -22.99
CA ASN A 191 1.98 8.31 -22.34
C ASN A 191 2.03 8.48 -20.82
N PRO A 192 1.22 7.74 -20.03
CA PRO A 192 1.34 7.71 -18.58
C PRO A 192 2.76 7.34 -18.14
N GLN A 193 3.24 7.94 -17.05
CA GLN A 193 4.61 7.75 -16.54
C GLN A 193 4.59 7.32 -15.07
N CYS A 194 5.51 6.43 -14.69
CA CYS A 194 5.76 6.10 -13.29
C CYS A 194 6.85 7.01 -12.73
N LYS A 195 6.50 7.84 -11.76
CA LYS A 195 7.43 8.79 -11.12
C LYS A 195 7.85 8.26 -9.76
N ASN A 196 9.10 8.53 -9.38
CA ASN A 196 9.60 8.19 -8.05
C ASN A 196 8.70 8.79 -6.97
N ILE A 197 8.41 8.01 -5.94
CA ILE A 197 7.82 8.53 -4.70
C ILE A 197 8.98 8.99 -3.83
N ASP A 198 8.95 10.25 -3.38
CA ASP A 198 9.88 10.70 -2.35
C ASP A 198 9.28 10.33 -0.97
N GLU A 199 9.65 9.17 -0.43
CA GLU A 199 9.13 8.70 0.86
C GLU A 199 9.62 9.55 2.04
N CYS A 200 10.72 10.28 1.87
CA CYS A 200 11.26 11.17 2.90
C CYS A 200 10.42 12.44 3.02
N SER A 201 10.04 13.07 1.90
CA SER A 201 9.19 14.27 1.88
C SER A 201 7.72 13.97 2.20
N THR A 202 7.22 12.80 1.79
CA THR A 202 5.82 12.40 2.04
C THR A 202 5.60 11.83 3.43
N GLY A 203 6.66 11.47 4.16
CA GLY A 203 6.57 10.77 5.44
C GLY A 203 6.18 9.30 5.33
N ALA A 204 6.15 8.73 4.12
CA ALA A 204 5.85 7.32 3.86
C ALA A 204 7.03 6.37 4.15
N ASN A 205 8.08 6.87 4.80
CA ASN A 205 9.24 6.10 5.20
C ASN A 205 9.07 5.48 6.60
N THR A 206 9.87 4.45 6.89
CA THR A 206 9.88 3.73 8.18
C THR A 206 11.20 3.94 8.92
N CYS A 207 11.90 5.04 8.64
CA CYS A 207 13.16 5.35 9.31
C CYS A 207 12.93 5.63 10.80
N ASN A 208 13.93 5.32 11.62
CA ASN A 208 13.91 5.68 13.03
C ASN A 208 13.84 7.21 13.18
N VAL A 209 13.20 7.72 14.23
CA VAL A 209 13.17 9.17 14.54
C VAL A 209 14.58 9.77 14.74
N ASN A 210 15.54 8.92 15.10
CA ASN A 210 16.96 9.26 15.25
C ASN A 210 17.79 8.83 14.02
N ALA A 211 17.17 8.65 12.86
CA ALA A 211 17.81 8.40 11.57
C ALA A 211 17.47 9.47 10.54
N GLN A 212 18.40 9.69 9.63
CA GLN A 212 18.21 10.48 8.43
C GLN A 212 17.66 9.59 7.31
N CYS A 213 16.56 10.04 6.70
CA CYS A 213 16.00 9.46 5.49
C CYS A 213 16.71 10.06 4.26
N THR A 214 17.02 9.25 3.26
CA THR A 214 17.52 9.71 1.95
C THR A 214 16.76 8.99 0.85
N ASP A 215 16.05 9.77 0.03
CA ASP A 215 15.29 9.30 -1.12
C ASP A 215 16.23 8.69 -2.18
N THR A 216 15.78 7.62 -2.81
CA THR A 216 16.49 6.93 -3.88
C THR A 216 15.50 6.53 -4.97
N ILE A 217 15.98 6.21 -6.16
CA ILE A 217 15.08 5.83 -7.25
C ILE A 217 14.40 4.49 -6.91
N GLY A 218 13.08 4.52 -6.72
CA GLY A 218 12.21 3.40 -6.40
C GLY A 218 12.22 2.98 -4.93
N SER A 219 12.88 3.73 -4.03
CA SER A 219 12.97 3.39 -2.61
C SER A 219 13.58 4.52 -1.77
N TYR A 220 13.92 4.22 -0.52
CA TYR A 220 14.65 5.13 0.35
C TYR A 220 15.63 4.37 1.24
N THR A 221 16.64 5.08 1.73
CA THR A 221 17.60 4.55 2.71
C THR A 221 17.47 5.30 4.04
N CYS A 222 17.70 4.57 5.13
CA CYS A 222 17.72 5.14 6.48
C CYS A 222 19.13 4.99 7.05
N ARG A 223 19.70 6.08 7.56
CA ARG A 223 21.01 6.07 8.23
C ARG A 223 20.88 6.70 9.60
N CYS A 224 21.31 6.00 10.65
CA CYS A 224 21.30 6.58 11.99
C CYS A 224 22.09 7.89 12.04
N ASN A 225 21.55 8.87 12.77
CA ASN A 225 22.19 10.15 12.99
C ASN A 225 23.52 9.96 13.74
N GLN A 226 24.36 11.00 13.72
CA GLN A 226 25.60 11.00 14.49
C GLN A 226 25.31 10.69 15.97
N GLU A 227 26.22 9.95 16.62
CA GLU A 227 26.10 9.38 17.98
C GLU A 227 25.18 8.15 18.11
N PHE A 228 24.48 7.74 17.05
CA PHE A 228 23.69 6.51 17.03
C PHE A 228 24.33 5.39 16.21
N GLN A 229 24.03 4.14 16.58
CA GLN A 229 24.41 2.91 15.90
C GLN A 229 23.17 2.06 15.58
N GLY A 230 23.22 1.37 14.46
CA GLY A 230 22.17 0.45 14.01
C GLY A 230 21.99 0.46 12.50
N ASN A 231 20.83 0.01 12.05
CA ASN A 231 20.52 -0.15 10.62
C ASN A 231 19.67 1.02 10.05
N GLY A 232 19.48 2.10 10.80
CA GLY A 232 18.67 3.26 10.40
C GLY A 232 17.16 3.10 10.63
N ARG A 233 16.65 1.87 10.76
CA ARG A 233 15.27 1.60 11.23
C ARG A 233 15.24 1.41 12.75
N THR A 234 16.31 0.86 13.29
CA THR A 234 16.61 0.81 14.72
C THR A 234 17.91 1.57 14.94
N CYS A 235 17.87 2.58 15.81
CA CYS A 235 19.02 3.40 16.18
C CYS A 235 19.15 3.44 17.70
N SER A 236 20.32 3.08 18.20
CA SER A 236 20.68 3.06 19.62
C SER A 236 21.86 4.00 19.85
N ILE A 237 21.85 4.79 20.91
CA ILE A 237 22.92 5.77 21.15
C ILE A 237 24.20 5.06 21.66
N LYS A 238 25.40 5.61 21.45
CA LYS A 238 26.63 5.00 22.02
C LYS A 238 26.73 5.31 23.51
N GLY A 239 27.22 4.37 24.33
CA GLY A 239 27.54 4.65 25.74
C GLY A 239 26.33 5.09 26.58
N HIS A 240 25.22 4.35 26.52
CA HIS A 240 24.06 4.56 27.40
C HIS A 240 23.66 3.24 28.03
N TYR A 241 22.96 3.33 29.16
CA TYR A 241 22.20 2.23 29.71
C TYR A 241 20.75 2.32 29.25
N GLN A 242 20.20 1.21 28.75
CA GLN A 242 18.79 1.06 28.41
C GLN A 242 18.21 -0.16 29.14
N ASP A 243 17.06 0.01 29.79
CA ASP A 243 16.36 -1.11 30.42
C ASP A 243 15.60 -1.98 29.40
N SER A 244 15.13 -3.15 29.84
CA SER A 244 14.37 -4.08 29.00
C SER A 244 13.00 -3.53 28.54
N GLN A 245 12.54 -2.43 29.11
CA GLN A 245 11.30 -1.75 28.74
C GLN A 245 11.55 -0.60 27.75
N GLY A 246 12.79 -0.38 27.33
CA GLY A 246 13.19 0.65 26.37
C GLY A 246 13.46 2.03 26.97
N TRP A 247 13.52 2.17 28.30
CA TRP A 247 13.90 3.43 28.93
C TRP A 247 15.41 3.61 28.93
N THR A 248 15.86 4.76 28.49
CA THR A 248 17.27 5.14 28.47
C THR A 248 17.60 6.04 29.66
N LEU A 249 18.67 5.71 30.39
CA LEU A 249 19.19 6.55 31.46
C LEU A 249 19.90 7.78 30.86
N ILE A 250 19.41 8.98 31.18
CA ILE A 250 19.94 10.23 30.63
C ILE A 250 20.75 11.03 31.64
N ALA A 251 20.41 10.96 32.92
CA ALA A 251 21.13 11.61 34.00
C ALA A 251 20.91 10.88 35.33
N ARG A 252 21.83 11.10 36.27
CA ARG A 252 21.74 10.67 37.65
C ARG A 252 22.22 11.79 38.56
N PHE A 253 21.49 12.01 39.65
CA PHE A 253 21.74 13.06 40.63
C PHE A 253 21.99 12.41 41.99
N SER A 254 23.23 12.51 42.48
CA SER A 254 23.72 11.97 43.75
C SER A 254 23.68 13.01 44.85
N ASN A 255 23.45 12.52 46.05
CA ASN A 255 23.49 13.26 47.31
C ASN A 255 24.75 12.93 48.13
N ASN A 256 25.67 12.14 47.57
CA ASN A 256 26.82 11.57 48.26
C ASN A 256 28.15 12.11 47.71
N ASP A 257 28.13 12.86 46.62
CA ASP A 257 29.34 13.41 46.02
C ASP A 257 29.33 14.95 46.02
N ALA A 258 30.53 15.55 45.95
CA ALA A 258 30.72 17.00 46.06
C ALA A 258 30.67 17.72 44.70
N ASN A 259 30.39 17.00 43.62
CA ASN A 259 30.37 17.57 42.29
C ASN A 259 28.97 18.15 42.09
N ASN A 260 28.82 19.45 42.24
CA ASN A 260 27.51 20.10 42.16
C ASN A 260 27.04 20.23 40.69
N TRP A 261 26.50 19.17 40.09
CA TRP A 261 26.23 19.10 38.63
C TRP A 261 25.10 20.00 38.15
N MET A 262 24.37 20.59 39.07
CA MET A 262 23.31 21.54 38.80
C MET A 262 23.59 22.87 39.51
N GLY A 263 24.86 23.27 39.50
CA GLY A 263 25.29 24.61 39.91
C GLY A 263 24.60 25.72 39.10
N ASP A 264 24.55 26.90 39.72
CA ASP A 264 24.03 28.15 39.17
C ASP A 264 24.89 28.72 38.04
N ASP A 265 25.95 28.05 37.60
CA ASP A 265 26.76 28.44 36.45
C ASP A 265 26.38 27.69 35.16
N ALA A 266 25.48 26.71 35.27
CA ALA A 266 25.03 25.82 34.20
C ALA A 266 26.15 25.10 33.43
N SER A 267 27.35 25.05 34.01
CA SER A 267 28.55 24.50 33.36
C SER A 267 28.38 23.03 32.97
N TRP A 268 27.61 22.26 33.74
CA TRP A 268 27.48 20.81 33.58
C TRP A 268 26.26 20.34 32.76
N TRP A 269 25.11 20.99 32.86
CA TRP A 269 23.90 20.56 32.13
C TRP A 269 23.62 21.39 30.86
N TYR A 270 24.11 22.64 30.80
CA TYR A 270 23.92 23.53 29.64
C TYR A 270 25.14 23.56 28.71
N ASN A 271 26.34 23.69 29.26
CA ASN A 271 27.58 23.91 28.49
C ASN A 271 28.32 22.61 28.12
N LEU A 272 28.12 21.53 28.87
CA LEU A 272 28.78 20.26 28.65
C LEU A 272 28.35 19.61 27.33
N LYS A 273 29.31 18.97 26.64
CA LYS A 273 29.11 18.28 25.36
C LYS A 273 29.58 16.83 25.35
N THR A 274 30.05 16.33 26.49
CA THR A 274 30.62 14.99 26.65
C THR A 274 30.03 14.30 27.88
N PRO A 275 29.81 12.98 27.84
CA PRO A 275 29.26 12.26 28.98
C PRO A 275 30.20 12.30 30.19
N GLN A 276 29.65 12.25 31.40
CA GLN A 276 30.38 12.26 32.67
C GLN A 276 29.80 11.21 33.62
N GLY A 277 30.63 10.67 34.51
CA GLY A 277 30.24 9.62 35.45
C GLY A 277 30.06 8.23 34.83
N ASP A 278 29.58 7.27 35.62
CA ASP A 278 29.29 5.90 35.15
C ASP A 278 27.93 5.83 34.46
N ILE A 279 27.97 5.96 33.13
CA ILE A 279 26.82 5.92 32.22
C ILE A 279 26.24 4.52 31.98
N THR A 280 26.84 3.48 32.57
CA THR A 280 26.54 2.07 32.26
C THR A 280 25.85 1.34 33.40
N ASN A 281 25.90 1.84 34.63
CA ASN A 281 25.32 1.17 35.79
C ASN A 281 24.36 2.10 36.56
N PRO A 282 23.03 1.96 36.43
CA PRO A 282 22.05 2.79 37.16
C PRO A 282 22.12 2.67 38.69
N GLY A 283 22.83 1.66 39.22
CA GLY A 283 22.91 1.39 40.65
C GLY A 283 23.94 2.21 41.43
N VAL A 284 24.78 2.99 40.75
CA VAL A 284 25.86 3.74 41.39
C VAL A 284 25.31 5.03 41.99
N ASN A 285 25.56 5.29 43.29
CA ASN A 285 25.27 6.57 43.93
C ASN A 285 26.39 7.60 43.65
N GLN A 286 26.49 7.99 42.39
CA GLN A 286 27.36 9.04 41.87
C GLN A 286 26.62 9.73 40.76
N ASP A 287 26.88 11.02 40.60
CA ASP A 287 26.32 11.77 39.50
C ASP A 287 26.70 11.17 38.12
N MET A 288 25.78 11.30 37.17
CA MET A 288 25.99 10.85 35.79
C MET A 288 25.18 11.65 34.77
N ILE A 289 25.74 11.87 33.57
CA ILE A 289 25.06 12.48 32.44
C ILE A 289 25.49 11.74 31.19
N SER A 290 24.51 11.13 30.55
CA SER A 290 24.70 10.33 29.36
C SER A 290 24.62 11.21 28.12
N VAL A 291 25.26 10.78 27.04
CA VAL A 291 25.06 11.41 25.71
C VAL A 291 23.59 11.47 25.29
N ALA A 292 22.76 10.57 25.83
CA ALA A 292 21.33 10.54 25.59
C ALA A 292 20.62 11.82 26.04
N PHE A 293 21.16 12.55 27.02
CA PHE A 293 20.63 13.83 27.48
C PHE A 293 20.50 14.86 26.34
N TRP A 294 21.49 14.90 25.44
CA TRP A 294 21.54 15.88 24.36
C TRP A 294 20.92 15.39 23.06
N PHE A 295 21.03 14.10 22.77
CA PHE A 295 20.74 13.56 21.43
C PHE A 295 19.51 12.66 21.36
N LEU A 296 19.06 12.07 22.48
CA LEU A 296 17.92 11.17 22.46
C LEU A 296 16.61 11.97 22.45
N LYS A 297 15.86 11.81 21.36
CA LYS A 297 14.47 12.28 21.28
C LYS A 297 13.57 11.29 22.00
N GLY A 298 12.71 11.80 22.89
CA GLY A 298 11.74 10.98 23.60
C GLY A 298 10.45 11.74 23.90
N ASN A 299 9.47 11.03 24.43
CA ASN A 299 8.15 11.57 24.75
C ASN A 299 7.85 11.54 26.24
N ASN A 300 8.49 10.64 26.99
CA ASN A 300 8.18 10.42 28.40
C ASN A 300 9.44 10.40 29.26
N ILE A 301 9.30 10.78 30.53
CA ILE A 301 10.35 10.63 31.56
C ILE A 301 9.83 9.77 32.72
N LYS A 302 10.76 9.11 33.42
CA LYS A 302 10.54 8.56 34.76
C LYS A 302 11.71 8.87 35.68
N ILE A 303 11.45 8.90 36.98
CA ILE A 303 12.45 9.01 38.03
C ILE A 303 12.46 7.72 38.84
N THR A 304 13.64 7.17 39.08
CA THR A 304 13.84 5.97 39.92
C THR A 304 14.99 6.21 40.89
N ARG A 305 15.16 5.31 41.87
CA ARG A 305 16.32 5.33 42.76
C ARG A 305 17.42 4.40 42.26
N SER A 306 18.67 4.71 42.57
CA SER A 306 19.81 3.84 42.25
C SER A 306 19.87 2.58 43.11
N ASP A 307 19.39 2.65 44.34
CA ASP A 307 19.40 1.52 45.28
C ASP A 307 18.20 0.56 45.12
N ASP A 308 17.22 0.90 44.26
CA ASP A 308 16.18 -0.02 43.84
C ASP A 308 16.65 -0.83 42.62
N PRO A 309 16.97 -2.13 42.77
CA PRO A 309 17.44 -2.97 41.67
C PRO A 309 16.37 -3.20 40.59
N HIS A 310 15.10 -2.93 40.88
CA HIS A 310 14.01 -3.04 39.91
C HIS A 310 13.74 -1.73 39.18
N HIS A 311 14.41 -0.63 39.56
CA HIS A 311 14.22 0.71 39.00
C HIS A 311 12.73 1.08 38.89
N THR A 312 11.99 0.82 39.97
CA THR A 312 10.56 1.13 40.07
C THR A 312 10.39 2.64 39.98
N ALA A 313 9.51 3.09 39.10
CA ALA A 313 9.24 4.51 38.94
C ALA A 313 8.65 5.08 40.24
N LEU A 314 9.34 6.04 40.85
CA LEU A 314 8.77 6.90 41.89
C LEU A 314 7.73 7.83 41.27
N LEU A 315 8.03 8.34 40.07
CA LEU A 315 7.09 9.01 39.18
C LEU A 315 7.42 8.72 37.72
N GLN A 316 6.42 8.83 36.86
CA GLN A 316 6.56 8.79 35.41
C GLN A 316 5.51 9.68 34.73
N THR A 317 5.84 10.26 33.57
CA THR A 317 4.87 11.06 32.82
C THR A 317 3.84 10.20 32.12
N THR A 318 2.58 10.63 32.13
CA THR A 318 1.45 9.90 31.51
C THR A 318 1.02 10.47 30.16
N SER A 319 1.63 11.57 29.73
CA SER A 319 1.37 12.26 28.46
C SER A 319 2.66 12.46 27.68
N ASN A 320 2.55 12.70 26.36
CA ASN A 320 3.70 13.11 25.56
C ASN A 320 4.16 14.51 26.00
N CYS A 321 5.29 14.55 26.69
CA CYS A 321 5.82 15.72 27.35
C CYS A 321 6.71 16.59 26.47
N PHE A 322 7.38 15.97 25.50
CA PHE A 322 8.49 16.62 24.80
C PHE A 322 8.28 16.67 23.29
N SER A 323 7.20 16.11 22.75
CA SER A 323 6.86 16.14 21.32
C SER A 323 8.05 15.72 20.45
N THR A 324 8.75 14.65 20.85
CA THR A 324 9.98 14.15 20.20
C THR A 324 11.19 15.10 20.21
N GLN A 325 11.22 16.09 21.10
CA GLN A 325 12.44 16.87 21.39
C GLN A 325 13.41 16.05 22.25
N THR A 326 14.68 16.47 22.25
CA THR A 326 15.63 15.98 23.25
C THR A 326 15.37 16.69 24.58
N PHE A 327 15.74 16.05 25.69
CA PHE A 327 15.57 16.67 27.02
C PHE A 327 16.23 18.04 27.09
N ARG A 328 17.46 18.12 26.58
CA ARG A 328 18.21 19.36 26.46
C ARG A 328 17.43 20.44 25.69
N SER A 329 16.95 20.12 24.48
CA SER A 329 16.22 21.06 23.63
C SER A 329 14.95 21.57 24.31
N MET A 330 14.23 20.69 25.01
CA MET A 330 13.03 21.08 25.74
C MET A 330 13.36 22.04 26.89
N ILE A 331 14.34 21.72 27.74
CA ILE A 331 14.73 22.63 28.83
C ILE A 331 15.17 23.99 28.27
N SER A 332 15.99 24.01 27.22
CA SER A 332 16.43 25.25 26.57
C SER A 332 15.31 26.05 25.91
N SER A 333 14.20 25.42 25.53
CA SER A 333 13.08 26.12 24.88
C SER A 333 12.35 27.08 25.81
N TYR A 334 12.47 26.86 27.13
CA TYR A 334 11.87 27.72 28.15
C TYR A 334 12.75 28.91 28.52
N GLY A 335 14.04 28.88 28.23
CA GLY A 335 14.93 29.99 28.51
C GLY A 335 16.40 29.68 28.23
N THR A 336 17.20 30.73 28.08
CA THR A 336 18.66 30.64 27.96
C THR A 336 19.34 30.92 29.28
N PHE A 337 20.35 30.12 29.63
CA PHE A 337 21.18 30.41 30.79
C PHE A 337 22.27 31.41 30.40
N THR A 338 22.05 32.69 30.68
CA THR A 338 23.11 33.72 30.71
C THR A 338 23.19 34.22 32.15
N HIS A 339 24.38 34.26 32.76
CA HIS A 339 24.59 34.78 34.12
C HIS A 339 23.71 36.03 34.38
N GLY A 340 22.67 35.92 35.23
CA GLY A 340 21.78 37.03 35.57
C GLY A 340 20.33 37.01 35.05
N THR A 341 19.70 35.82 35.03
CA THR A 341 18.24 35.58 35.23
C THR A 341 17.22 36.10 34.18
N GLU A 342 16.67 35.17 33.38
CA GLU A 342 15.28 35.22 32.89
C GLU A 342 14.46 34.13 33.61
N TRP A 343 14.35 34.26 34.94
CA TRP A 343 13.48 33.40 35.72
C TRP A 343 12.02 33.85 35.62
N ALA A 344 11.13 32.87 35.60
CA ALA A 344 9.71 33.11 35.46
C ALA A 344 9.09 33.41 36.83
N SER A 345 9.14 34.66 37.25
CA SER A 345 8.68 35.08 38.59
C SER A 345 7.34 34.45 38.99
N ASN A 346 7.39 33.63 40.04
CA ASN A 346 6.25 32.92 40.63
C ASN A 346 5.50 31.97 39.67
N ARG A 347 6.18 31.34 38.71
CA ARG A 347 5.57 30.34 37.81
C ARG A 347 6.58 29.33 37.24
N CYS A 348 6.07 28.21 36.73
CA CYS A 348 6.81 27.31 35.83
C CYS A 348 6.47 27.63 34.37
N LEU A 349 7.47 27.61 33.48
CA LEU A 349 7.23 27.82 32.04
C LEU A 349 6.79 26.54 31.31
N GLY A 350 7.12 25.37 31.85
CA GLY A 350 6.67 24.07 31.35
C GLY A 350 6.06 23.22 32.46
N SER A 351 5.18 22.28 32.10
CA SER A 351 4.72 21.25 33.03
C SER A 351 4.24 20.00 32.31
N CYS A 352 4.22 18.88 33.04
CA CYS A 352 3.80 17.59 32.53
C CYS A 352 3.04 16.77 33.55
N HIS A 353 1.99 16.08 33.11
CA HIS A 353 1.23 15.21 34.00
C HIS A 353 2.04 13.96 34.34
N VAL A 354 2.05 13.60 35.62
CA VAL A 354 2.77 12.44 36.16
C VAL A 354 1.85 11.52 36.95
N SER A 355 2.22 10.25 36.97
CA SER A 355 1.67 9.24 37.86
C SER A 355 2.78 8.81 38.82
N TYR A 356 2.46 8.76 40.11
CA TYR A 356 3.35 8.26 41.15
C TYR A 356 3.16 6.76 41.34
N GLY A 357 4.24 6.09 41.75
CA GLY A 357 4.23 4.64 41.93
C GLY A 357 5.32 4.16 42.88
N GLY A 358 5.37 2.84 43.06
CA GLY A 358 6.40 2.18 43.85
C GLY A 358 6.41 2.61 45.32
N GLN A 359 7.61 2.89 45.84
CA GLN A 359 7.85 3.31 47.23
C GLN A 359 7.73 4.83 47.41
N TYR A 360 6.97 5.52 46.57
CA TYR A 360 6.84 6.98 46.62
C TYR A 360 6.58 7.53 48.02
N GLN A 361 5.53 7.05 48.70
CA GLN A 361 5.14 7.56 50.02
C GLN A 361 6.08 7.12 51.16
N SER A 362 6.88 6.08 50.94
CA SER A 362 7.79 5.50 51.93
C SER A 362 9.26 5.89 51.68
N THR A 363 9.55 6.60 50.60
CA THR A 363 10.91 7.03 50.26
C THR A 363 11.24 8.26 51.10
N ASN A 364 12.18 8.07 52.04
CA ASN A 364 12.77 9.16 52.80
C ASN A 364 13.37 10.18 51.82
N GLY A 365 13.06 11.46 51.99
CA GLY A 365 13.51 12.48 51.04
C GLY A 365 12.80 12.44 49.69
N PHE A 366 11.57 11.93 49.59
CA PHE A 366 10.74 12.06 48.38
C PHE A 366 9.24 12.07 48.72
N SER A 367 8.76 13.13 49.39
CA SER A 367 7.37 13.25 49.87
C SER A 367 6.46 14.11 48.98
N GLN A 368 5.14 13.87 49.03
CA GLN A 368 4.12 14.65 48.31
C GLN A 368 3.92 16.03 48.93
N SER A 369 4.00 17.09 48.12
CA SER A 369 3.44 18.38 48.52
C SER A 369 1.90 18.32 48.43
N GLN A 370 1.21 18.84 49.45
CA GLN A 370 -0.26 18.86 49.49
C GLN A 370 -0.85 20.19 48.98
N CYS A 371 -0.11 20.89 48.12
CA CYS A 371 -0.49 22.20 47.60
C CYS A 371 -1.56 22.10 46.50
N GLY A 372 -2.57 22.98 46.54
CA GLY A 372 -3.77 22.92 45.70
C GLY A 372 -3.91 24.00 44.61
N SER A 373 -2.81 24.57 44.09
CA SER A 373 -2.87 25.66 43.09
C SER A 373 -2.49 25.21 41.67
N ASN A 374 -2.89 26.00 40.66
CA ASN A 374 -2.70 25.72 39.23
C ASN A 374 -1.23 25.68 38.76
N ILE A 375 -0.28 26.12 39.59
CA ILE A 375 1.14 26.09 39.20
C ILE A 375 1.78 24.77 39.63
N GLN A 376 1.23 24.07 40.64
CA GLN A 376 1.83 22.90 41.28
C GLN A 376 0.77 22.02 41.93
N SER A 377 0.08 21.24 41.10
CA SER A 377 -0.68 20.10 41.61
C SER A 377 0.28 18.95 41.87
N SER A 378 0.00 18.15 42.91
CA SER A 378 0.74 16.91 43.13
C SER A 378 0.81 16.02 41.89
N ASN A 379 -0.09 16.14 40.92
CA ASN A 379 -0.12 15.34 39.69
C ASN A 379 0.79 15.85 38.55
N TYR A 380 1.64 16.85 38.77
CA TYR A 380 2.49 17.42 37.72
C TYR A 380 3.97 17.51 38.13
N ILE A 381 4.83 17.43 37.11
CA ILE A 381 6.23 17.88 37.17
C ILE A 381 6.32 19.23 36.44
N GLY A 382 6.99 20.21 37.05
CA GLY A 382 7.23 21.54 36.48
C GLY A 382 8.62 21.65 35.85
N PHE A 383 8.76 22.52 34.86
CA PHE A 383 10.03 22.87 34.22
C PHE A 383 10.22 24.39 34.22
N TRP A 384 11.45 24.81 34.47
CA TRP A 384 11.84 26.22 34.49
C TRP A 384 10.93 27.06 35.40
N CYS A 385 10.99 26.74 36.69
CA CYS A 385 10.17 27.31 37.76
C CYS A 385 10.95 28.35 38.57
N ASP A 386 10.28 29.37 39.10
CA ASP A 386 10.86 30.40 39.98
C ASP A 386 9.84 30.98 40.97
N TRP A 387 10.28 31.41 42.16
CA TRP A 387 9.44 31.90 43.26
C TRP A 387 10.04 33.13 43.97
N SER A 388 9.15 33.94 44.56
CA SER A 388 9.52 35.17 45.30
C SER A 388 10.57 34.91 46.38
N GLY A 389 11.80 35.39 46.14
CA GLY A 389 12.94 35.13 47.00
C GLY A 389 14.24 34.95 46.21
N GLY A 390 14.14 34.50 44.95
CA GLY A 390 15.28 34.18 44.07
C GLY A 390 15.40 32.68 43.76
N ASP A 391 14.63 31.84 44.45
CA ASP A 391 14.73 30.39 44.34
C ASP A 391 14.06 29.85 43.04
N GLY A 392 14.87 29.25 42.16
CA GLY A 392 14.44 28.65 40.88
C GLY A 392 14.56 27.12 40.82
N ALA A 393 14.09 26.49 39.75
CA ALA A 393 14.43 25.09 39.44
C ALA A 393 14.27 24.78 37.95
N VAL A 394 15.22 24.03 37.37
CA VAL A 394 15.10 23.54 35.99
C VAL A 394 14.02 22.46 35.88
N MET A 395 13.90 21.59 36.89
CA MET A 395 12.86 20.60 37.04
C MET A 395 12.33 20.62 38.47
N MET A 396 11.01 20.66 38.64
CA MET A 396 10.36 20.77 39.94
C MET A 396 9.39 19.60 40.14
N ILE A 397 9.58 18.82 41.20
CA ILE A 397 8.72 17.68 41.56
C ILE A 397 7.91 18.07 42.79
N GLY A 398 6.61 17.82 42.80
CA GLY A 398 5.78 18.08 44.00
C GLY A 398 5.41 19.55 44.22
N GLY A 399 6.22 20.52 43.80
CA GLY A 399 5.83 21.93 43.69
C GLY A 399 5.87 22.81 44.96
N GLY A 400 5.79 24.15 44.82
CA GLY A 400 5.96 25.15 45.89
C GLY A 400 5.48 26.61 45.65
N GLY A 401 5.07 27.34 46.69
CA GLY A 401 4.60 28.73 46.55
C GLY A 401 4.26 29.38 47.89
N SER A 402 3.83 30.64 47.91
CA SER A 402 3.60 31.39 49.16
C SER A 402 2.54 30.79 50.11
N GLY A 403 1.63 29.96 49.59
CA GLY A 403 0.67 29.16 50.36
C GLY A 403 1.24 27.86 50.96
N CYS A 404 2.48 27.52 50.59
CA CYS A 404 3.21 26.32 50.98
C CYS A 404 4.55 26.75 51.56
N LYS A 405 4.50 27.35 52.76
CA LYS A 405 5.57 28.14 53.39
C LYS A 405 6.95 27.45 53.54
N ARG A 406 7.12 26.19 53.13
CA ARG A 406 8.35 25.38 53.23
C ARG A 406 8.38 24.21 52.22
N ALA A 407 7.62 24.30 51.11
CA ALA A 407 7.59 23.26 50.10
C ALA A 407 8.70 23.50 49.07
N ASP A 408 9.94 23.28 49.50
CA ASP A 408 11.11 23.32 48.63
C ASP A 408 11.28 21.92 48.06
N HIS A 409 11.05 21.72 46.77
CA HIS A 409 11.28 20.45 46.10
C HIS A 409 11.74 20.69 44.67
N GLY A 410 12.92 20.20 44.29
CA GLY A 410 13.49 20.43 42.97
C GLY A 410 14.53 19.38 42.56
N ILE A 411 14.63 19.14 41.26
CA ILE A 411 15.86 18.67 40.60
C ILE A 411 16.46 19.91 39.91
N ALA A 412 17.04 20.73 40.80
CA ALA A 412 18.09 21.76 40.70
C ALA A 412 18.05 22.86 39.60
N ILE A 413 17.88 24.11 40.04
CA ILE A 413 18.86 25.20 40.26
C ILE A 413 18.11 26.10 41.23
N THR A 414 18.04 25.72 42.51
CA THR A 414 17.62 26.66 43.54
C THR A 414 18.85 27.46 43.95
N GLU A 415 18.69 28.72 44.31
CA GLU A 415 19.82 29.57 44.72
C GLU A 415 20.65 28.84 45.78
N ALA A 416 21.98 29.05 45.73
CA ALA A 416 22.96 28.38 46.57
C ALA A 416 22.49 28.33 48.04
N GLY A 417 21.90 27.21 48.44
CA GLY A 417 21.48 26.99 49.82
C GLY A 417 20.19 26.23 50.10
N ASN A 418 19.26 25.97 49.16
CA ASN A 418 18.02 25.24 49.54
C ASN A 418 17.42 24.34 48.42
N ALA A 419 17.67 23.03 48.43
CA ALA A 419 16.94 22.05 47.59
C ALA A 419 16.51 20.80 48.40
N ALA A 420 15.58 20.92 49.34
CA ALA A 420 15.30 19.83 50.27
C ALA A 420 14.30 18.78 49.77
N PHE A 421 14.32 17.61 50.42
CA PHE A 421 13.13 16.78 50.62
C PHE A 421 13.03 16.37 52.11
N ALA A 422 11.90 16.74 52.73
CA ALA A 422 11.45 16.58 54.13
C ALA A 422 12.09 17.47 55.23
N ASP A 423 11.19 18.21 55.90
CA ASP A 423 11.39 19.27 56.90
C ASP A 423 11.34 18.71 58.34
N ASN A 424 12.49 18.21 58.80
CA ASN A 424 12.72 17.99 60.23
C ASN A 424 13.78 19.01 60.67
N SER A 425 13.75 19.43 61.93
CA SER A 425 14.61 20.47 62.52
C SER A 425 16.12 20.16 62.57
N GLN A 426 16.64 19.25 61.75
CA GLN A 426 18.02 18.73 61.79
C GLN A 426 18.82 18.87 60.47
N GLY A 427 18.31 19.55 59.45
CA GLY A 427 19.06 19.86 58.21
C GLY A 427 18.70 18.96 57.03
N GLU A 428 19.06 19.42 55.84
CA GLU A 428 18.52 18.97 54.54
C GLU A 428 19.43 17.93 53.87
N CYS A 429 18.86 16.82 53.40
CA CYS A 429 19.58 15.85 52.56
C CYS A 429 19.22 16.10 51.10
N ASP A 430 19.75 17.20 50.57
CA ASP A 430 19.58 17.54 49.16
C ASP A 430 20.43 16.65 48.24
N PHE A 431 20.16 16.73 46.95
CA PHE A 431 21.07 16.25 45.90
C PHE A 431 21.96 17.43 45.42
N GLY A 432 22.36 18.28 46.36
CA GLY A 432 23.00 19.59 46.17
C GLY A 432 24.14 19.84 47.17
N ASN A 433 24.59 21.10 47.32
CA ASN A 433 25.82 21.43 48.04
C ASN A 433 25.60 21.59 49.56
N ASN A 434 26.45 20.93 50.36
CA ASN A 434 26.54 20.92 51.83
C ASN A 434 25.65 19.92 52.57
N VAL A 435 25.95 18.64 52.36
CA VAL A 435 25.39 17.52 53.15
C VAL A 435 25.68 17.71 54.65
N PRO A 436 24.68 17.85 55.52
CA PRO A 436 24.85 17.73 56.97
C PRO A 436 25.48 16.36 57.32
N SER A 437 26.28 16.27 58.38
CA SER A 437 26.95 15.02 58.80
C SER A 437 26.02 13.83 59.07
N ASP A 438 24.71 14.07 59.12
CA ASP A 438 23.68 13.14 59.57
C ASP A 438 22.78 12.65 58.41
N CYS A 439 23.04 13.08 57.17
CA CYS A 439 22.33 12.61 55.98
C CYS A 439 22.80 11.22 55.57
N THR A 440 21.98 10.21 55.87
CA THR A 440 22.30 8.78 55.69
C THR A 440 21.70 8.18 54.41
N SER A 441 21.15 9.00 53.52
CA SER A 441 20.47 8.52 52.31
C SER A 441 21.48 7.92 51.31
N SER A 442 21.37 6.61 51.08
CA SER A 442 22.34 5.78 50.35
C SER A 442 22.11 5.69 48.84
N TYR A 443 21.37 6.62 48.23
CA TYR A 443 20.93 6.49 46.83
C TYR A 443 20.95 7.81 46.06
N SER A 444 20.94 7.70 44.73
CA SER A 444 20.81 8.81 43.78
C SER A 444 19.50 8.68 42.98
N LEU A 445 19.04 9.79 42.41
CA LEU A 445 17.88 9.80 41.51
C LEU A 445 18.33 9.60 40.07
N ASN A 446 17.80 8.55 39.42
CA ASN A 446 17.99 8.29 38.00
C ASN A 446 16.87 8.94 37.19
N LEU A 447 17.23 9.77 36.21
CA LEU A 447 16.32 10.35 35.22
C LEU A 447 16.40 9.56 33.91
N TRP A 448 15.24 9.08 33.46
CA TRP A 448 15.12 8.23 32.29
C TRP A 448 14.25 8.87 31.21
N ILE A 449 14.50 8.52 29.94
CA ILE A 449 13.68 8.91 28.78
C ILE A 449 13.27 7.71 27.94
N LYS A 450 12.07 7.80 27.37
CA LYS A 450 11.54 6.82 26.40
C LYS A 450 10.91 7.49 25.19
#